data_AF-A0A1V9Z2U3-F1
#
_entry.id   AF-A0A1V9Z2U3-F1
#
_cell.length_a   1.000
_cell.length_b   1.000
_cell.length_c   1.000
_cell.angle_alpha   90.00
_cell.angle_beta   90.00
_cell.angle_gamma   90.00
#
_symmetry.space_group_name_H-M   'P 1'
#
loop_
_entity.id
_entity.type
_entity.pdbx_description
1 polymer ?
#
loop_
_entity_poly.entity_id
_entity_poly.type
_entity_poly.pdbx_seq_one_letter_code
_entity_poly.pdbx_strand_id
1 'polypeptide(L)'
;MATHAQYAMSDDGMSGIGSGGRYTAANAKKRLVRKIQQDSLKQLALSTQAVLVRAPTNPYYSYHMTITSEYYKQKWIACHRYSEFYRLRKRLLDQLEVHMKMNCAYCKALHGQISKFDFPGRSPLFKKVEVNAQVVERTSGLEDFVVALCQYLSAEGITVHCKNILSIQVMTKDFLQFPLAHEEQHIRAIKSLTYVDPRDVRVDTESCPICLNDWGELDGNQLVLSLCGHFFHEHCINEWYTTRFDCPMCRQIAGI
;
A
#
# COMPACT_ATOMS: atom_id res chain seq x y z
N MET A 1 21.59 3.21 -15.42
CA MET A 1 21.34 4.60 -14.97
C MET A 1 20.35 5.22 -15.95
N ALA A 2 19.06 5.15 -15.65
CA ALA A 2 18.01 5.66 -16.52
C ALA A 2 16.86 6.21 -15.66
N THR A 3 16.86 7.53 -15.55
CA THR A 3 15.73 8.47 -15.53
C THR A 3 14.41 8.03 -14.88
N HIS A 4 14.23 8.45 -13.61
CA HIS A 4 12.92 8.63 -12.98
C HIS A 4 12.10 9.67 -13.77
N ALA A 5 11.12 9.24 -14.55
CA ALA A 5 10.08 10.13 -15.06
C ALA A 5 9.09 10.45 -13.93
N GLN A 6 9.30 11.57 -13.24
CA GLN A 6 8.33 12.12 -12.31
C GLN A 6 7.16 12.69 -13.10
N TYR A 7 6.00 12.03 -13.07
CA TYR A 7 4.75 12.64 -13.48
C TYR A 7 4.28 13.57 -12.35
N ALA A 8 4.68 14.84 -12.44
CA ALA A 8 4.24 15.89 -11.53
C ALA A 8 2.75 16.17 -11.74
N MET A 9 1.95 16.05 -10.67
CA MET A 9 0.59 16.58 -10.62
C MET A 9 0.66 18.01 -10.10
N SER A 10 0.06 18.94 -10.84
CA SER A 10 -0.12 20.34 -10.47
C SER A 10 -1.05 20.45 -9.26
N ASP A 11 -0.53 21.07 -8.20
CA ASP A 11 -1.21 21.34 -6.93
C ASP A 11 -2.02 22.64 -7.06
N ASP A 12 -3.28 22.52 -7.51
CA ASP A 12 -4.25 23.60 -7.43
C ASP A 12 -5.06 23.45 -6.15
N GLY A 13 -4.86 24.44 -5.27
CA GLY A 13 -5.32 24.45 -3.89
C GLY A 13 -6.82 24.32 -3.71
N MET A 14 -7.19 23.65 -2.61
CA MET A 14 -8.48 23.87 -1.96
C MET A 14 -8.26 23.87 -0.45
N SER A 15 -8.05 25.07 0.08
CA SER A 15 -8.04 25.36 1.50
C SER A 15 -9.48 25.31 2.07
N GLY A 16 -9.60 24.64 3.22
CA GLY A 16 -10.63 24.92 4.22
C GLY A 16 -11.96 24.21 4.06
N ILE A 17 -12.14 23.08 4.76
CA ILE A 17 -13.40 22.75 5.46
C ILE A 17 -13.06 22.06 6.78
N GLY A 18 -13.32 22.75 7.90
CA GLY A 18 -13.23 22.19 9.24
C GLY A 18 -14.20 21.02 9.43
N SER A 19 -13.77 19.98 10.13
CA SER A 19 -14.62 18.85 10.49
C SER A 19 -14.63 18.63 12.01
N GLY A 20 -15.61 19.28 12.66
CA GLY A 20 -15.99 19.06 14.05
C GLY A 20 -16.64 17.69 14.27
N GLY A 21 -15.87 16.62 14.11
CA GLY A 21 -16.24 15.29 14.58
C GLY A 21 -15.74 15.08 16.01
N ARG A 22 -16.59 14.57 16.90
CA ARG A 22 -16.12 14.15 18.24
C ARG A 22 -15.02 13.11 18.08
N TYR A 23 -13.84 13.41 18.64
CA TYR A 23 -12.73 12.48 18.69
C TYR A 23 -13.13 11.21 19.44
N THR A 24 -12.86 10.03 18.86
CA THR A 24 -13.01 8.74 19.56
C THR A 24 -11.83 7.85 19.19
N ALA A 25 -11.32 7.08 20.15
CA ALA A 25 -10.26 6.10 19.95
C ALA A 25 -10.56 5.14 18.76
N ALA A 26 -11.82 4.77 18.58
CA ALA A 26 -12.26 3.93 17.47
C ALA A 26 -12.07 4.62 16.10
N ASN A 27 -12.35 5.91 16.00
CA ASN A 27 -12.14 6.68 14.77
C ASN A 27 -10.65 6.90 14.49
N ALA A 28 -9.84 7.15 15.52
CA ALA A 28 -8.39 7.28 15.40
C ALA A 28 -7.73 6.00 14.87
N LYS A 29 -8.01 4.84 15.49
CA LYS A 29 -7.54 3.53 15.01
C LYS A 29 -7.95 3.25 13.57
N LYS A 30 -9.20 3.55 13.20
CA LYS A 30 -9.70 3.37 11.82
C LYS A 30 -8.94 4.24 10.82
N ARG A 31 -8.63 5.50 11.17
CA ARG A 31 -7.84 6.40 10.32
C ARG A 31 -6.43 5.85 10.10
N LEU A 32 -5.79 5.37 11.16
CA LEU A 32 -4.44 4.81 11.08
C LEU A 32 -4.41 3.54 10.22
N VAL A 33 -5.34 2.59 10.42
CA VAL A 33 -5.43 1.38 9.58
C VAL A 33 -5.59 1.72 8.11
N ARG A 34 -6.46 2.69 7.77
CA ARG A 34 -6.63 3.15 6.39
C ARG A 34 -5.35 3.75 5.82
N LYS A 35 -4.62 4.54 6.63
CA LYS A 35 -3.33 5.11 6.25
C LYS A 35 -2.31 4.01 5.93
N ILE A 36 -2.18 2.99 6.78
CA ILE A 36 -1.29 1.84 6.52
C ILE A 36 -1.68 1.14 5.21
N GLN A 37 -2.96 0.83 5.03
CA GLN A 37 -3.44 0.15 3.82
C GLN A 37 -3.19 0.98 2.56
N GLN A 38 -3.24 2.29 2.65
CA GLN A 38 -2.91 3.18 1.54
C GLN A 38 -1.39 3.29 1.29
N ASP A 39 -0.62 3.54 2.35
CA ASP A 39 0.82 3.78 2.29
C ASP A 39 1.62 2.50 1.98
N SER A 40 1.06 1.31 2.25
CA SER A 40 1.64 0.01 1.89
C SER A 40 1.98 -0.15 0.40
N LEU A 41 1.27 0.56 -0.48
CA LEU A 41 1.55 0.58 -1.92
C LEU A 41 2.41 1.77 -2.36
N LYS A 42 2.70 2.71 -1.45
CA LYS A 42 3.67 3.79 -1.68
C LYS A 42 5.08 3.22 -1.54
N GLN A 43 6.05 3.87 -2.21
CA GLN A 43 7.48 3.59 -2.03
C GLN A 43 7.88 2.14 -2.35
N LEU A 44 7.22 1.51 -3.32
CA LEU A 44 7.64 0.22 -3.85
C LEU A 44 8.67 0.44 -4.96
N ALA A 45 9.85 -0.17 -4.83
CA ALA A 45 10.82 -0.28 -5.91
C ALA A 45 10.68 -1.67 -6.56
N LEU A 46 10.54 -1.69 -7.89
CA LEU A 46 10.33 -2.91 -8.67
C LEU A 46 11.51 -3.13 -9.62
N SER A 47 11.86 -4.39 -9.81
CA SER A 47 12.80 -4.84 -10.84
C SER A 47 12.37 -6.20 -11.38
N THR A 48 12.24 -6.30 -12.69
CA THR A 48 11.63 -7.44 -13.37
C THR A 48 12.66 -8.17 -14.22
N GLN A 49 12.67 -9.49 -14.12
CA GLN A 49 13.49 -10.35 -14.95
C GLN A 49 12.63 -11.42 -15.62
N ALA A 50 12.86 -11.66 -16.90
CA ALA A 50 12.22 -12.74 -17.63
C ALA A 50 13.04 -14.02 -17.52
N VAL A 51 12.39 -15.08 -17.02
CA VAL A 51 12.97 -16.41 -16.81
C VAL A 51 12.26 -17.40 -17.72
N LEU A 52 13.03 -18.08 -18.57
CA LEU A 52 12.51 -19.15 -19.42
C LEU A 52 12.24 -20.40 -18.58
N VAL A 53 10.97 -20.73 -18.39
CA VAL A 53 10.53 -21.96 -17.74
C VAL A 53 10.40 -23.06 -18.79
N ARG A 54 11.20 -24.11 -18.63
CA ARG A 54 11.14 -25.32 -19.48
C ARG A 54 10.12 -26.30 -18.88
N ALA A 55 8.86 -26.13 -19.26
CA ALA A 55 7.80 -27.07 -18.88
C ALA A 55 7.79 -28.31 -19.80
N PRO A 56 7.23 -29.45 -19.35
CA PRO A 56 7.08 -30.65 -20.18
C PRO A 56 6.23 -30.45 -21.44
N THR A 57 5.35 -29.45 -21.42
CA THR A 57 4.50 -29.09 -22.57
C THR A 57 5.26 -28.12 -23.49
N ASN A 58 4.98 -26.83 -23.38
CA ASN A 58 5.65 -25.78 -24.14
C ASN A 58 6.40 -24.85 -23.19
N PRO A 59 7.65 -24.46 -23.53
CA PRO A 59 8.38 -23.50 -22.74
C PRO A 59 7.66 -22.14 -22.75
N TYR A 60 7.72 -21.43 -21.63
CA TYR A 60 7.14 -20.10 -21.50
C TYR A 60 8.04 -19.22 -20.64
N TYR A 61 7.89 -17.90 -20.79
CA TYR A 61 8.58 -16.94 -19.92
C TYR A 61 7.72 -16.65 -18.69
N SER A 62 8.32 -16.81 -17.51
CA SER A 62 7.83 -16.24 -16.25
C SER A 62 8.57 -14.94 -15.98
N TYR A 63 7.83 -13.91 -15.56
CA TYR A 63 8.37 -12.61 -15.20
C TYR A 63 8.45 -12.57 -13.68
N HIS A 64 9.66 -12.58 -13.15
CA HIS A 64 9.92 -12.50 -11.72
C HIS A 64 10.09 -11.03 -11.34
N MET A 65 9.10 -10.46 -10.69
CA MET A 65 9.12 -9.10 -10.18
C MET A 65 9.69 -9.10 -8.77
N THR A 66 10.90 -8.58 -8.63
CA THR A 66 11.50 -8.30 -7.34
C THR A 66 10.93 -6.99 -6.81
N ILE A 67 10.19 -7.06 -5.71
CA ILE A 67 9.51 -5.92 -5.11
C ILE A 67 10.19 -5.61 -3.79
N THR A 68 10.58 -4.35 -3.59
CA THR A 68 11.17 -3.86 -2.34
C THR A 68 10.26 -2.78 -1.78
N SER A 69 9.77 -2.98 -0.56
CA SER A 69 8.97 -2.00 0.18
C SER A 69 9.87 -1.30 1.18
N GLU A 70 10.12 0.00 0.94
CA GLU A 70 10.77 0.85 1.94
C GLU A 70 9.89 1.11 3.16
N TYR A 71 8.57 1.02 2.99
CA TYR A 71 7.61 1.18 4.07
C TYR A 71 7.71 0.04 5.09
N TYR A 72 7.70 -1.21 4.62
CA TYR A 72 7.81 -2.39 5.50
C TYR A 72 9.24 -2.88 5.73
N LYS A 73 10.24 -2.28 5.07
CA LYS A 73 11.64 -2.75 5.09
C LYS A 73 11.77 -4.22 4.70
N GLN A 74 11.02 -4.62 3.67
CA GLN A 74 10.97 -5.99 3.17
C GLN A 74 11.15 -6.05 1.65
N LYS A 75 11.66 -7.20 1.19
CA LYS A 75 11.84 -7.52 -0.22
C LYS A 75 11.31 -8.93 -0.50
N TRP A 76 10.52 -9.06 -1.55
CA TRP A 76 9.96 -10.35 -1.99
C TRP A 76 9.93 -10.43 -3.52
N ILE A 77 9.55 -11.59 -4.05
CA ILE A 77 9.48 -11.83 -5.48
C ILE A 77 8.08 -12.34 -5.82
N ALA A 78 7.43 -11.72 -6.80
CA ALA A 78 6.18 -12.20 -7.39
C ALA A 78 6.44 -12.73 -8.81
N CYS A 79 6.04 -13.97 -9.08
CA CYS A 79 6.31 -14.64 -10.36
C CYS A 79 5.03 -14.87 -11.14
N HIS A 80 4.94 -14.34 -12.36
CA HIS A 80 3.76 -14.46 -13.22
C HIS A 80 4.13 -14.62 -14.69
N ARG A 81 3.32 -15.33 -15.47
CA ARG A 81 3.44 -15.33 -16.95
C ARG A 81 2.68 -14.16 -17.55
N TYR A 82 3.05 -13.72 -18.76
CA TYR A 82 2.39 -12.59 -19.45
C TYR A 82 0.85 -12.65 -19.46
N SER A 83 0.28 -13.83 -19.70
CA SER A 83 -1.18 -14.02 -19.73
C SER A 83 -1.87 -13.76 -18.39
N GLU A 84 -1.15 -13.79 -17.27
CA GLU A 84 -1.66 -13.43 -15.94
C GLU A 84 -1.79 -11.92 -15.79
N PHE A 85 -0.76 -11.16 -16.20
CA PHE A 85 -0.84 -9.69 -16.26
C PHE A 85 -1.95 -9.21 -17.18
N TYR A 86 -2.07 -9.84 -18.37
CA TYR A 86 -3.16 -9.52 -19.28
C TYR A 86 -4.52 -9.76 -18.63
N ARG A 87 -4.69 -10.90 -17.94
CA ARG A 87 -5.93 -11.23 -17.22
C ARG A 87 -6.20 -10.26 -16.07
N LEU A 88 -5.17 -9.87 -15.32
CA LEU A 88 -5.28 -8.83 -14.29
C LEU A 88 -5.82 -7.54 -14.90
N ARG A 89 -5.13 -6.97 -15.90
CA ARG A 89 -5.55 -5.72 -16.55
C ARG A 89 -7.00 -5.77 -17.03
N LYS A 90 -7.40 -6.87 -17.69
CA LYS A 90 -8.78 -7.07 -18.13
C LYS A 90 -9.77 -7.07 -16.95
N ARG A 91 -9.50 -7.87 -15.91
CA ARG A 91 -10.36 -7.95 -14.72
C ARG A 91 -10.51 -6.59 -14.01
N LEU A 92 -9.42 -5.83 -13.91
CA LEU A 92 -9.44 -4.48 -13.32
C LEU A 92 -10.37 -3.56 -14.11
N LEU A 93 -10.23 -3.52 -15.45
CA LEU A 93 -11.07 -2.70 -16.32
C LEU A 93 -12.54 -3.12 -16.25
N ASP A 94 -12.83 -4.42 -16.36
CA ASP A 94 -14.20 -4.95 -16.31
C ASP A 94 -14.89 -4.57 -14.98
N GLN A 95 -14.20 -4.70 -13.85
CA GLN A 95 -14.75 -4.37 -12.53
C GLN A 95 -14.95 -2.85 -12.35
N LEU A 96 -14.01 -2.02 -12.84
CA LEU A 96 -14.15 -0.57 -12.81
C LEU A 96 -15.28 -0.08 -13.72
N GLU A 97 -15.49 -0.74 -14.86
CA GLU A 97 -16.54 -0.42 -15.81
C GLU A 97 -17.94 -0.55 -15.19
N VAL A 98 -18.18 -1.61 -14.42
CA VAL A 98 -19.46 -1.83 -13.74
C VAL A 98 -19.80 -0.66 -12.81
N HIS A 99 -18.85 -0.24 -11.98
CA HIS A 99 -19.12 0.80 -10.98
C HIS A 99 -19.04 2.23 -11.55
N MET A 100 -18.23 2.47 -12.58
CA MET A 100 -18.20 3.80 -13.23
C MET A 100 -19.52 4.12 -13.93
N LYS A 101 -20.24 3.11 -14.44
CA LYS A 101 -21.60 3.27 -15.00
C LYS A 101 -22.63 3.69 -13.96
N MET A 102 -22.33 3.53 -12.67
CA MET A 102 -23.11 4.05 -11.55
C MET A 102 -22.68 5.47 -11.14
N ASN A 103 -22.06 6.24 -12.05
CA ASN A 103 -21.55 7.60 -11.84
C ASN A 103 -20.43 7.75 -10.79
N CYS A 104 -19.62 6.71 -10.57
CA CYS A 104 -18.47 6.80 -9.68
C CYS A 104 -17.26 7.49 -10.35
N ALA A 105 -16.93 8.71 -9.92
CA ALA A 105 -15.80 9.49 -10.45
C ALA A 105 -14.42 8.80 -10.26
N TYR A 106 -14.19 8.17 -9.11
CA TYR A 106 -12.93 7.47 -8.81
C TYR A 106 -12.70 6.26 -9.72
N CYS A 107 -13.73 5.44 -9.95
CA CYS A 107 -13.64 4.31 -10.87
C CYS A 107 -13.43 4.77 -12.31
N LYS A 108 -14.10 5.85 -12.73
CA LYS A 108 -13.90 6.45 -14.05
C LYS A 108 -12.46 6.94 -14.25
N ALA A 109 -11.89 7.61 -13.25
CA ALA A 109 -10.51 8.10 -13.28
C ALA A 109 -9.51 6.93 -13.38
N LEU A 110 -9.60 5.94 -12.47
CA LEU A 110 -8.69 4.80 -12.48
C LEU A 110 -8.83 3.95 -13.76
N HIS A 111 -10.06 3.72 -14.23
CA HIS A 111 -10.30 3.02 -15.49
C HIS A 111 -9.61 3.74 -16.65
N GLY A 112 -9.75 5.08 -16.73
CA GLY A 112 -9.10 5.89 -17.75
C GLY A 112 -7.58 5.81 -17.74
N GLN A 113 -6.96 5.73 -16.56
CA GLN A 113 -5.52 5.55 -16.43
C GLN A 113 -5.08 4.16 -16.91
N ILE A 114 -5.75 3.08 -16.45
CA ILE A 114 -5.41 1.70 -16.82
C ILE A 114 -5.68 1.42 -18.31
N SER A 115 -6.75 1.98 -18.88
CA SER A 115 -7.14 1.73 -20.26
C SER A 115 -6.21 2.40 -21.27
N LYS A 116 -5.71 3.60 -20.94
CA LYS A 116 -4.77 4.37 -21.78
C LYS A 116 -3.32 3.94 -21.61
N PHE A 117 -2.98 3.21 -20.55
CA PHE A 117 -1.64 2.69 -20.34
C PHE A 117 -1.20 1.82 -21.54
N ASP A 118 0.01 2.07 -22.04
CA ASP A 118 0.60 1.32 -23.15
C ASP A 118 1.04 -0.07 -22.68
N PHE A 119 0.12 -1.03 -22.78
CA PHE A 119 0.31 -2.37 -22.25
C PHE A 119 0.85 -3.32 -23.34
N PRO A 120 1.91 -4.11 -23.06
CA PRO A 120 2.54 -4.98 -24.06
C PRO A 120 1.55 -5.91 -24.78
N GLY A 121 1.66 -5.99 -26.10
CA GLY A 121 0.73 -6.69 -26.98
C GLY A 121 0.78 -8.23 -26.91
N ARG A 122 -0.28 -8.86 -27.44
CA ARG A 122 -0.39 -10.33 -27.58
C ARG A 122 0.37 -10.91 -28.80
N SER A 123 1.18 -10.11 -29.49
CA SER A 123 1.67 -10.38 -30.86
C SER A 123 2.01 -11.86 -31.14
N PRO A 124 1.47 -12.43 -32.25
CA PRO A 124 1.72 -13.81 -32.64
C PRO A 124 3.18 -13.97 -33.07
N LEU A 125 3.89 -14.92 -32.46
CA LEU A 125 5.32 -15.16 -32.67
C LEU A 125 5.55 -16.18 -33.78
N PHE A 126 6.46 -15.90 -34.71
CA PHE A 126 6.95 -16.91 -35.68
C PHE A 126 8.48 -16.97 -35.82
N LYS A 127 9.27 -16.00 -35.30
CA LYS A 127 10.75 -16.06 -35.34
C LYS A 127 11.43 -15.81 -33.99
N LYS A 128 12.55 -16.51 -33.73
CA LYS A 128 13.33 -16.43 -32.47
C LYS A 128 13.86 -15.02 -32.14
N VAL A 129 14.21 -14.22 -33.16
CA VAL A 129 14.63 -12.82 -32.97
C VAL A 129 13.48 -11.96 -32.45
N GLU A 130 12.26 -12.22 -32.94
CA GLU A 130 11.04 -11.54 -32.48
C GLU A 130 10.68 -11.96 -31.04
N VAL A 131 10.97 -13.21 -30.65
CA VAL A 131 10.77 -13.70 -29.27
C VAL A 131 11.62 -12.90 -28.28
N ASN A 132 12.92 -12.69 -28.55
CA ASN A 132 13.80 -11.96 -27.64
C ASN A 132 13.37 -10.48 -27.51
N ALA A 133 13.06 -9.83 -28.63
CA ALA A 133 12.58 -8.44 -28.63
C ALA A 133 11.27 -8.31 -27.82
N GLN A 134 10.33 -9.23 -28.03
CA GLN A 134 9.07 -9.27 -27.27
C GLN A 134 9.29 -9.52 -25.77
N VAL A 135 10.26 -10.37 -25.41
CA VAL A 135 10.58 -10.61 -24.00
C VAL A 135 11.13 -9.34 -23.34
N VAL A 136 12.01 -8.61 -24.02
CA VAL A 136 12.54 -7.32 -23.53
C VAL A 136 11.41 -6.30 -23.38
N GLU A 137 10.60 -6.09 -24.42
CA GLU A 137 9.43 -5.19 -24.41
C GLU A 137 8.47 -5.50 -23.26
N ARG A 138 8.14 -6.78 -23.08
CA ARG A 138 7.26 -7.22 -21.99
C ARG A 138 7.91 -7.04 -20.62
N THR A 139 9.22 -7.22 -20.49
CA THR A 139 9.88 -7.09 -19.19
C THR A 139 9.76 -5.67 -18.66
N SER A 140 10.06 -4.67 -19.48
CA SER A 140 9.89 -3.26 -19.09
C SER A 140 8.43 -2.85 -19.01
N GLY A 141 7.61 -3.17 -20.03
CA GLY A 141 6.23 -2.69 -20.06
C GLY A 141 5.34 -3.30 -18.96
N LEU A 142 5.62 -4.53 -18.51
CA LEU A 142 4.93 -5.11 -17.35
C LEU A 142 5.38 -4.48 -16.03
N GLU A 143 6.67 -4.16 -15.89
CA GLU A 143 7.19 -3.41 -14.74
C GLU A 143 6.53 -2.04 -14.63
N ASP A 144 6.58 -1.27 -15.71
CA ASP A 144 6.00 0.07 -15.80
C ASP A 144 4.49 0.03 -15.49
N PHE A 145 3.78 -0.99 -16.00
CA PHE A 145 2.36 -1.18 -15.72
C PHE A 145 2.08 -1.37 -14.22
N VAL A 146 2.86 -2.23 -13.56
CA VAL A 146 2.67 -2.49 -12.12
C VAL A 146 3.07 -1.28 -11.28
N VAL A 147 4.17 -0.61 -11.63
CA VAL A 147 4.58 0.64 -10.96
C VAL A 147 3.48 1.68 -11.05
N ALA A 148 2.96 1.94 -12.25
CA ALA A 148 1.86 2.89 -12.47
C ALA A 148 0.60 2.48 -11.70
N LEU A 149 0.23 1.20 -11.71
CA LEU A 149 -0.93 0.68 -10.99
C LEU A 149 -0.80 0.91 -9.47
N CYS A 150 0.36 0.62 -8.88
CA CYS A 150 0.63 0.89 -7.47
C CYS A 150 0.55 2.39 -7.16
N GLN A 151 1.12 3.25 -8.01
CA GLN A 151 1.03 4.70 -7.87
C GLN A 151 -0.43 5.17 -7.85
N TYR A 152 -1.23 4.76 -8.83
CA TYR A 152 -2.65 5.12 -8.90
C TYR A 152 -3.45 4.63 -7.69
N LEU A 153 -3.15 3.45 -7.16
CA LEU A 153 -3.85 2.89 -6.00
C LEU A 153 -3.37 3.46 -4.66
N SER A 154 -2.23 4.14 -4.65
CA SER A 154 -1.64 4.77 -3.45
C SER A 154 -1.93 6.27 -3.35
N ALA A 155 -2.43 6.89 -4.42
CA ALA A 155 -2.78 8.30 -4.46
C ALA A 155 -3.86 8.66 -3.43
N GLU A 156 -3.75 9.87 -2.88
CA GLU A 156 -4.49 10.28 -1.70
C GLU A 156 -6.01 10.34 -1.91
N GLY A 157 -6.75 9.88 -0.91
CA GLY A 157 -8.21 9.88 -0.89
C GLY A 157 -8.89 8.77 -1.69
N ILE A 158 -8.26 8.16 -2.71
CA ILE A 158 -8.98 7.29 -3.67
C ILE A 158 -9.63 6.06 -3.00
N THR A 159 -8.96 5.43 -2.04
CA THR A 159 -9.45 4.21 -1.36
C THR A 159 -10.56 4.49 -0.34
N VAL A 160 -10.66 5.71 0.19
CA VAL A 160 -11.66 6.08 1.21
C VAL A 160 -13.04 6.30 0.59
N HIS A 161 -13.08 6.70 -0.68
CA HIS A 161 -14.32 7.15 -1.33
C HIS A 161 -15.03 6.08 -2.14
N CYS A 162 -14.45 4.88 -2.32
CA CYS A 162 -15.05 3.84 -3.14
C CYS A 162 -14.67 2.40 -2.71
N LYS A 163 -15.68 1.58 -2.35
CA LYS A 163 -15.47 0.15 -2.02
C LYS A 163 -14.92 -0.67 -3.18
N ASN A 164 -15.25 -0.32 -4.42
CA ASN A 164 -14.70 -1.00 -5.60
C ASN A 164 -13.19 -0.74 -5.74
N ILE A 165 -12.72 0.48 -5.44
CA ILE A 165 -11.28 0.77 -5.42
C ILE A 165 -10.57 -0.06 -4.35
N LEU A 166 -11.17 -0.21 -3.15
CA LEU A 166 -10.62 -1.10 -2.12
C LEU A 166 -10.49 -2.54 -2.60
N SER A 167 -11.52 -3.07 -3.27
CA SER A 167 -11.46 -4.42 -3.84
C SER A 167 -10.39 -4.55 -4.92
N ILE A 168 -10.21 -3.53 -5.76
CA ILE A 168 -9.13 -3.47 -6.76
C ILE A 168 -7.76 -3.46 -6.07
N GLN A 169 -7.60 -2.68 -4.99
CA GLN A 169 -6.36 -2.61 -4.22
C GLN A 169 -5.99 -3.99 -3.65
N VAL A 170 -6.95 -4.70 -3.07
CA VAL A 170 -6.76 -6.08 -2.57
C VAL A 170 -6.36 -7.02 -3.71
N MET A 171 -7.06 -6.98 -4.84
CA MET A 171 -6.74 -7.81 -6.02
C MET A 171 -5.31 -7.54 -6.53
N THR A 172 -4.87 -6.29 -6.55
CA THR A 172 -3.51 -5.93 -6.92
C THR A 172 -2.50 -6.47 -5.91
N LYS A 173 -2.74 -6.32 -4.61
CA LYS A 173 -1.86 -6.88 -3.56
C LYS A 173 -1.74 -8.40 -3.67
N ASP A 174 -2.84 -9.10 -3.88
CA ASP A 174 -2.85 -10.56 -4.07
C ASP A 174 -2.01 -10.95 -5.29
N PHE A 175 -2.18 -10.24 -6.41
CA PHE A 175 -1.38 -10.45 -7.60
C PHE A 175 0.12 -10.22 -7.33
N LEU A 176 0.47 -9.18 -6.58
CA LEU A 176 1.85 -8.90 -6.21
C LEU A 176 2.40 -9.83 -5.12
N GLN A 177 1.63 -10.83 -4.69
CA GLN A 177 1.99 -11.72 -3.58
C GLN A 177 2.44 -10.92 -2.36
N PHE A 178 1.73 -9.82 -2.10
CA PHE A 178 2.06 -8.89 -1.03
C PHE A 178 2.04 -9.63 0.32
N PRO A 179 2.96 -9.33 1.25
CA PRO A 179 3.01 -9.99 2.55
C PRO A 179 1.85 -9.52 3.47
N LEU A 180 0.61 -9.86 3.12
CA LEU A 180 -0.61 -9.41 3.82
C LEU A 180 -0.60 -9.79 5.30
N ALA A 181 0.00 -10.92 5.67
CA ALA A 181 0.15 -11.33 7.06
C ALA A 181 0.97 -10.31 7.89
N HIS A 182 1.96 -9.64 7.27
CA HIS A 182 2.73 -8.58 7.91
C HIS A 182 1.88 -7.33 8.12
N GLU A 183 1.13 -6.90 7.09
CA GLU A 183 0.18 -5.79 7.20
C GLU A 183 -0.88 -6.04 8.28
N GLU A 184 -1.42 -7.26 8.35
CA GLU A 184 -2.36 -7.66 9.39
C GLU A 184 -1.76 -7.57 10.80
N GLN A 185 -0.47 -7.85 10.97
CA GLN A 185 0.20 -7.69 12.26
C GLN A 185 0.21 -6.23 12.72
N HIS A 186 0.49 -5.28 11.83
CA HIS A 186 0.36 -3.85 12.15
C HIS A 186 -1.08 -3.50 12.55
N ILE A 187 -2.07 -4.02 11.83
CA ILE A 187 -3.48 -3.79 12.14
C ILE A 187 -3.85 -4.36 13.52
N ARG A 188 -3.37 -5.56 13.86
CA ARG A 188 -3.58 -6.17 15.19
C ARG A 188 -2.93 -5.33 16.29
N ALA A 189 -1.69 -4.88 16.10
CA ALA A 189 -1.00 -4.00 17.03
C ALA A 189 -1.79 -2.71 17.30
N ILE A 190 -2.27 -2.03 16.27
CA ILE A 190 -3.10 -0.81 16.41
C ILE A 190 -4.41 -1.08 17.13
N LYS A 191 -5.08 -2.19 16.79
CA LYS A 191 -6.34 -2.56 17.45
C LYS A 191 -6.15 -2.81 18.95
N SER A 192 -4.96 -3.28 19.35
CA SER A 192 -4.63 -3.58 20.74
C SER A 192 -4.31 -2.36 21.62
N LEU A 193 -4.08 -1.19 21.03
CA LEU A 193 -3.79 0.04 21.77
C LEU A 193 -4.98 0.46 22.65
N THR A 194 -4.74 0.83 23.91
CA THR A 194 -5.79 1.33 24.80
C THR A 194 -5.62 2.82 25.02
N TYR A 195 -6.65 3.59 24.72
CA TYR A 195 -6.63 5.04 24.89
C TYR A 195 -7.12 5.37 26.29
N VAL A 196 -6.35 6.16 27.02
CA VAL A 196 -6.59 6.47 28.42
C VAL A 196 -6.55 7.98 28.63
N ASP A 197 -7.38 8.48 29.56
CA ASP A 197 -7.31 9.86 29.99
C ASP A 197 -6.08 10.00 30.92
N PRO A 198 -5.19 10.98 30.70
CA PRO A 198 -4.06 11.24 31.60
C PRO A 198 -4.47 11.43 33.07
N ARG A 199 -5.71 11.84 33.34
CA ARG A 199 -6.25 12.01 34.71
C ARG A 199 -6.57 10.69 35.41
N ASP A 200 -6.77 9.61 34.64
CA ASP A 200 -7.22 8.31 35.16
C ASP A 200 -6.05 7.34 35.42
N VAL A 201 -4.82 7.71 35.06
CA VAL A 201 -3.65 6.84 35.17
C VAL A 201 -2.45 7.58 35.78
N ARG A 202 -1.65 6.86 36.57
CA ARG A 202 -0.32 7.33 36.98
C ARG A 202 0.71 6.73 36.04
N VAL A 203 1.49 7.57 35.40
CA VAL A 203 2.62 7.17 34.56
C VAL A 203 3.90 7.42 35.37
N ASP A 204 4.69 6.38 35.58
CA ASP A 204 5.91 6.46 36.41
C ASP A 204 7.04 7.26 35.73
N THR A 205 6.93 7.53 34.43
CA THR A 205 7.89 8.34 33.67
C THR A 205 7.37 9.77 33.49
N GLU A 206 8.27 10.76 33.50
CA GLU A 206 7.90 12.18 33.37
C GLU A 206 7.59 12.58 31.93
N SER A 207 8.17 11.87 30.95
CA SER A 207 8.05 12.18 29.53
C SER A 207 7.78 10.96 28.65
N CYS A 208 7.34 11.22 27.42
CA CYS A 208 7.12 10.19 26.41
C CYS A 208 8.46 9.65 25.89
N PRO A 209 8.70 8.33 25.89
CA PRO A 209 9.99 7.74 25.51
C PRO A 209 10.31 7.85 24.00
N ILE A 210 9.34 8.27 23.17
CA ILE A 210 9.54 8.43 21.72
C ILE A 210 9.98 9.86 21.38
N CYS A 211 9.26 10.88 21.89
CA CYS A 211 9.52 12.28 21.57
C CYS A 211 10.28 13.04 22.67
N LEU A 212 10.43 12.45 23.85
CA LEU A 212 11.08 13.01 25.04
C LEU A 212 10.42 14.26 25.65
N ASN A 213 9.25 14.65 25.16
CA ASN A 213 8.46 15.76 25.71
C ASN A 213 7.57 15.28 26.86
N ASP A 214 7.26 16.20 27.76
CA ASP A 214 6.37 15.97 28.89
C ASP A 214 4.95 15.61 28.42
N TRP A 215 4.23 14.86 29.25
CA TRP A 215 2.88 14.40 28.93
C TRP A 215 1.87 15.53 28.72
N GLY A 216 2.13 16.72 29.28
CA GLY A 216 1.25 17.89 29.23
C GLY A 216 1.55 18.91 28.11
N GLU A 217 2.67 18.77 27.39
CA GLU A 217 3.15 19.80 26.43
C GLU A 217 2.50 19.74 25.05
N LEU A 218 1.56 18.83 24.81
CA LEU A 218 0.94 18.65 23.51
C LEU A 218 -0.58 18.89 23.57
N ASP A 219 -1.02 19.92 22.85
CA ASP A 219 -2.41 20.39 22.79
C ASP A 219 -3.40 19.26 22.44
N GLY A 220 -4.12 18.75 23.43
CA GLY A 220 -5.16 17.73 23.24
C GLY A 220 -4.66 16.29 23.12
N ASN A 221 -3.43 16.01 23.56
CA ASN A 221 -2.83 14.69 23.42
C ASN A 221 -3.51 13.62 24.28
N GLN A 222 -3.92 12.56 23.59
CA GLN A 222 -4.43 11.34 24.21
C GLN A 222 -3.27 10.45 24.58
N LEU A 223 -3.33 9.90 25.78
CA LEU A 223 -2.35 8.96 26.28
C LEU A 223 -2.76 7.55 25.82
N VAL A 224 -1.79 6.78 25.36
CA VAL A 224 -2.03 5.44 24.83
C VAL A 224 -1.21 4.44 25.60
N LEU A 225 -1.89 3.42 26.11
CA LEU A 225 -1.33 2.25 26.78
C LEU A 225 -1.19 1.10 25.80
N SER A 226 0.03 0.60 25.66
CA SER A 226 0.34 -0.63 24.92
C SER A 226 -0.02 -1.89 25.75
N LEU A 227 -0.21 -3.04 25.09
CA LEU A 227 -0.54 -4.30 25.78
C LEU A 227 0.48 -4.73 26.84
N CYS A 228 1.75 -4.37 26.66
CA CYS A 228 2.82 -4.65 27.61
C CYS A 228 2.89 -3.68 28.80
N GLY A 229 1.98 -2.72 28.90
CA GLY A 229 1.90 -1.79 30.04
C GLY A 229 2.61 -0.44 29.86
N HIS A 230 3.27 -0.20 28.72
CA HIS A 230 4.00 1.04 28.46
C HIS A 230 3.11 2.13 27.84
N PHE A 231 3.35 3.38 28.24
CA PHE A 231 2.60 4.55 27.83
C PHE A 231 3.33 5.37 26.75
N PHE A 232 2.55 5.97 25.85
CA PHE A 232 3.04 6.82 24.77
C PHE A 232 2.02 7.89 24.40
N HIS A 233 2.47 9.00 23.82
CA HIS A 233 1.57 9.91 23.11
C HIS A 233 0.93 9.18 21.93
N GLU A 234 -0.37 9.43 21.69
CA GLU A 234 -1.09 8.86 20.55
C GLU A 234 -0.31 9.03 19.25
N HIS A 235 0.12 10.26 18.94
CA HIS A 235 0.80 10.55 17.68
C HIS A 235 2.09 9.73 17.54
N CYS A 236 2.88 9.66 18.61
CA CYS A 236 4.16 8.95 18.62
C CYS A 236 3.99 7.43 18.41
N ILE A 237 3.09 6.80 19.15
CA ILE A 237 2.89 5.34 18.99
C ILE A 237 2.19 4.99 17.68
N ASN A 238 1.29 5.86 17.20
CA ASN A 238 0.65 5.68 15.91
C ASN A 238 1.67 5.72 14.78
N GLU A 239 2.59 6.69 14.80
CA GLU A 239 3.68 6.78 13.83
C GLU A 239 4.59 5.54 13.91
N TRP A 240 4.98 5.13 15.12
CA TRP A 240 5.77 3.92 15.32
C TRP A 240 5.07 2.67 14.74
N TYR A 241 3.76 2.51 14.97
CA TYR A 241 3.00 1.35 14.49
C TYR A 241 2.71 1.36 12.98
N THR A 242 3.01 2.44 12.27
CA THR A 242 2.96 2.44 10.79
C THR A 242 4.07 1.58 10.18
N THR A 243 5.26 1.55 10.79
CA THR A 243 6.44 0.86 10.23
C THR A 243 6.92 -0.30 11.10
N ARG A 244 6.51 -0.35 12.38
CA ARG A 244 6.81 -1.43 13.31
C ARG A 244 5.55 -1.95 14.00
N PHE A 245 5.65 -3.03 14.77
CA PHE A 245 4.55 -3.55 15.59
C PHE A 245 5.04 -4.09 16.94
N ASP A 246 6.26 -3.76 17.33
CA ASP A 246 6.85 -4.04 18.64
C ASP A 246 6.81 -2.80 19.54
N CYS A 247 6.75 -3.00 20.86
CA CYS A 247 6.82 -1.90 21.81
C CYS A 247 8.16 -1.16 21.71
N PRO A 248 8.18 0.19 21.58
CA PRO A 248 9.42 0.97 21.54
C PRO A 248 10.33 0.77 22.77
N MET A 249 9.76 0.41 23.92
CA MET A 249 10.50 0.24 25.17
C MET A 249 11.01 -1.19 25.38
N CYS A 250 10.15 -2.19 25.29
CA CYS A 250 10.52 -3.58 25.62
C CYS A 250 10.62 -4.51 24.41
N ARG A 251 10.32 -4.04 23.20
CA ARG A 251 10.32 -4.81 21.94
C ARG A 251 9.38 -6.02 21.92
N GLN A 252 8.45 -6.12 22.88
CA GLN A 252 7.39 -7.13 22.83
C GLN A 252 6.48 -6.86 21.64
N ILE A 253 6.23 -7.89 20.84
CA ILE A 253 5.32 -7.84 19.69
C ILE A 253 3.90 -7.58 20.19
N ALA A 254 3.25 -6.55 19.65
CA ALA A 254 1.86 -6.21 19.95
C ALA A 254 0.90 -7.00 19.05
N GLY A 255 -0.31 -7.28 19.55
CA GLY A 255 -1.37 -7.92 18.77
C GLY A 255 -1.14 -9.40 18.45
N ILE A 256 -0.56 -10.15 19.39
CA ILE A 256 -0.53 -11.62 19.39
C ILE A 256 -1.91 -12.16 19.79
#